data_AF-A0A534WES2-F1
#
_entry.id   AF-A0A534WES2-F1
#
_cell.length_a   1.000
_cell.length_b   1.000
_cell.length_c   1.000
_cell.angle_alpha   90.00
_cell.angle_beta   90.00
_cell.angle_gamma   90.00
#
_symmetry.space_group_name_H-M   'P 1'
#
loop_
_entity.id
_entity.type
_entity.pdbx_description
1 polymer ?
#
loop_
_entity_poly.entity_id
_entity_poly.type
_entity_poly.pdbx_seq_one_letter_code
_entity_poly.pdbx_strand_id
1 'polypeptide(L)'
;AIINIPSGKKALLRISDLDVTEYQTLASLGIPMKVIGYNAKLLRDQAGNNLYYTTNSITLGGGESLDVILDASDRTKYQAGQVFYLYTPNLDHLSNDAENFGGLMTEVRITN
;
A
#
# COMPACT_ATOMS: atom_id res chain seq x y z
N ALA A 1 8.45 -2.49 8.54
CA ALA A 1 9.67 -2.51 7.72
C ALA A 1 9.58 -1.42 6.66
N ILE A 2 10.66 -0.66 6.42
CA ILE A 2 10.67 0.47 5.48
C ILE A 2 10.57 -0.04 4.03
N ILE A 3 9.72 0.58 3.22
CA ILE A 3 9.57 0.28 1.79
C ILE A 3 10.49 1.22 1.02
N ASN A 4 11.55 0.70 0.40
CA ASN A 4 12.45 1.48 -0.43
C ASN A 4 12.13 1.27 -1.92
N ILE A 5 11.94 2.36 -2.66
CA ILE A 5 11.69 2.34 -4.10
C ILE A 5 12.73 3.24 -4.78
N PRO A 6 13.67 2.70 -5.57
CA PRO A 6 14.58 3.55 -6.34
C PRO A 6 13.82 4.44 -7.32
N SER A 7 14.25 5.68 -7.49
CA SER A 7 13.61 6.63 -8.40
C SER A 7 13.57 6.10 -9.83
N GLY A 8 12.39 6.11 -10.44
CA GLY A 8 12.16 5.51 -11.75
C GLY A 8 11.82 4.01 -11.72
N LYS A 9 11.64 3.41 -10.54
CA LYS A 9 11.26 2.00 -10.36
C LYS A 9 9.87 1.86 -9.75
N LYS A 10 9.48 0.61 -9.49
CA LYS A 10 8.20 0.25 -8.88
C LYS A 10 8.46 -0.78 -7.79
N ALA A 11 7.59 -0.80 -6.79
CA ALA A 11 7.53 -1.86 -5.81
C ALA A 11 6.19 -2.60 -5.91
N LEU A 12 6.24 -3.93 -5.80
CA LEU A 12 5.06 -4.76 -5.57
C LEU A 12 4.94 -5.02 -4.07
N LEU A 13 3.82 -4.64 -3.49
CA LEU A 13 3.47 -4.98 -2.11
C LEU A 13 2.39 -6.05 -2.16
N ARG A 14 2.64 -7.17 -1.47
CA ARG A 14 1.64 -8.19 -1.18
C ARG A 14 1.18 -7.97 0.25
N ILE A 15 -0.08 -7.61 0.41
CA ILE A 15 -0.68 -7.27 1.69
C ILE A 15 -1.64 -8.40 2.02
N SER A 16 -1.55 -8.91 3.24
CA SER A 16 -2.44 -9.96 3.73
C SER A 16 -2.90 -9.56 5.11
N ASP A 17 -4.20 -9.55 5.31
CA ASP A 17 -4.80 -9.32 6.61
C ASP A 17 -4.89 -10.65 7.35
N LEU A 18 -4.26 -10.72 8.52
CA LEU A 18 -4.22 -11.91 9.38
C LEU A 18 -5.16 -11.78 10.59
N ASP A 19 -5.93 -10.69 10.68
CA ASP A 19 -6.91 -10.51 11.73
C ASP A 19 -8.06 -11.51 11.60
N VAL A 20 -8.77 -11.74 12.70
CA VAL A 20 -9.86 -12.72 12.76
C VAL A 20 -11.23 -12.05 12.61
N THR A 21 -11.39 -10.84 13.14
CA THR A 21 -12.70 -10.18 13.28
C THR A 21 -12.74 -8.75 12.76
N GLU A 22 -11.60 -8.19 12.36
CA GLU A 22 -11.47 -6.77 12.05
C GLU A 22 -11.19 -6.53 10.58
N TYR A 23 -11.59 -5.34 10.13
CA TYR A 23 -11.21 -4.81 8.83
C TYR A 23 -10.11 -3.77 9.04
N GLN A 24 -9.00 -3.94 8.34
CA GLN A 24 -7.93 -2.96 8.33
C GLN A 24 -8.02 -2.09 7.07
N THR A 25 -7.97 -0.78 7.26
CA THR A 25 -7.81 0.18 6.17
C THR A 25 -6.38 0.67 6.15
N LEU A 26 -5.75 0.69 4.98
CA LEU A 26 -4.46 1.32 4.74
C LEU A 26 -4.63 2.46 3.73
N ALA A 27 -3.95 3.56 3.97
CA ALA A 27 -3.95 4.77 3.15
C ALA A 27 -2.52 5.15 2.71
N SER A 28 -2.39 5.70 1.51
CA SER A 28 -1.17 6.35 1.02
C SER A 28 -1.51 7.65 0.28
N LEU A 29 -1.08 8.78 0.85
CA LEU A 29 -1.46 10.12 0.39
C LEU A 29 -0.48 10.75 -0.62
N GLY A 30 0.69 10.13 -0.87
CA GLY A 30 1.71 10.68 -1.77
C GLY A 30 2.11 9.77 -2.94
N ILE A 31 1.85 8.47 -2.82
CA ILE A 31 2.07 7.50 -3.90
C ILE A 31 0.85 6.57 -3.97
N PRO A 32 -0.04 6.77 -4.96
CA PRO A 32 -1.28 6.01 -5.01
C PRO A 32 -1.00 4.54 -5.29
N MET A 33 -1.85 3.68 -4.74
CA MET A 33 -1.75 2.24 -4.90
C MET A 33 -2.50 1.82 -6.15
N LYS A 34 -1.78 1.19 -7.10
CA LYS A 34 -2.42 0.50 -8.21
C LYS A 34 -2.71 -0.94 -7.79
N VAL A 35 -3.96 -1.25 -7.52
CA VAL A 35 -4.41 -2.59 -7.16
C VAL A 35 -4.45 -3.46 -8.41
N ILE A 36 -3.73 -4.58 -8.37
CA ILE A 36 -3.61 -5.51 -9.50
C ILE A 36 -4.11 -6.92 -9.19
N GLY A 37 -4.26 -7.27 -7.92
CA GLY A 37 -4.69 -8.59 -7.49
C GLY A 37 -5.48 -8.53 -6.19
N TYR A 38 -6.39 -9.48 -6.03
CA TYR A 38 -7.20 -9.66 -4.83
C TYR A 38 -7.40 -11.16 -4.58
N ASN A 39 -7.15 -11.63 -3.37
CA ASN A 39 -7.30 -13.03 -2.94
C ASN A 39 -6.65 -14.02 -3.91
N ALA A 40 -5.34 -13.83 -4.16
CA ALA A 40 -4.51 -14.62 -5.07
C ALA A 40 -4.99 -14.66 -6.54
N LYS A 41 -5.92 -13.77 -6.94
CA LYS A 41 -6.40 -13.63 -8.31
C LYS A 41 -5.92 -12.32 -8.92
N LEU A 42 -5.31 -12.41 -10.11
CA LEU A 42 -5.01 -11.23 -10.92
C LEU A 42 -6.32 -10.58 -11.38
N LEU A 43 -6.43 -9.26 -11.21
CA LEU A 43 -7.57 -8.47 -11.68
C LEU A 43 -7.51 -8.30 -13.19
N ARG A 44 -7.89 -9.35 -13.92
CA ARG A 44 -7.90 -9.43 -15.38
C ARG A 44 -9.07 -10.31 -15.83
N ASP A 45 -9.73 -9.92 -16.92
CA ASP A 45 -10.80 -10.72 -17.51
C ASP A 45 -10.26 -11.86 -18.39
N GLN A 46 -11.17 -12.68 -18.93
CA GLN A 46 -10.81 -13.81 -19.79
C GLN A 46 -10.27 -13.38 -21.17
N ALA A 47 -10.60 -12.17 -21.62
CA ALA A 47 -10.11 -11.61 -22.87
C ALA A 47 -8.72 -10.96 -22.72
N GLY A 48 -8.20 -10.86 -21.49
CA GLY A 48 -6.90 -10.30 -21.17
C GLY A 48 -6.91 -8.82 -20.77
N ASN A 49 -8.08 -8.19 -20.68
CA ASN A 49 -8.20 -6.79 -20.27
C ASN A 49 -7.93 -6.65 -18.77
N ASN A 50 -7.07 -5.70 -18.41
CA ASN A 50 -6.76 -5.42 -17.01
C ASN A 50 -7.93 -4.69 -16.36
N LEU A 51 -8.36 -5.19 -15.20
CA LEU A 51 -9.35 -4.57 -14.32
C LEU A 51 -8.66 -3.87 -13.14
N TYR A 52 -7.41 -3.43 -13.35
CA TYR A 52 -6.62 -2.74 -12.34
C TYR A 52 -7.25 -1.37 -12.05
N TYR A 53 -7.21 -0.97 -10.79
CA TYR A 53 -7.67 0.35 -10.37
C TYR A 53 -6.65 1.03 -9.48
N THR A 54 -6.69 2.35 -9.44
CA THR A 54 -5.78 3.16 -8.64
C THR A 54 -6.58 3.81 -7.52
N THR A 55 -6.08 3.72 -6.29
CA THR A 55 -6.72 4.27 -5.09
C THR A 55 -5.68 4.77 -4.10
N ASN A 56 -6.09 5.70 -3.24
CA ASN A 56 -5.28 6.14 -2.10
C ASN A 56 -5.57 5.32 -0.84
N SER A 57 -6.63 4.52 -0.83
CA SER A 57 -6.97 3.66 0.30
C SER A 57 -7.45 2.29 -0.15
N ILE A 58 -7.10 1.28 0.65
CA ILE A 58 -7.57 -0.10 0.52
C ILE A 58 -8.09 -0.54 1.88
N THR A 59 -9.14 -1.36 1.86
CA THR A 59 -9.70 -1.99 3.06
C THR A 59 -9.69 -3.49 2.81
N LEU A 60 -9.20 -4.24 3.80
CA LEU A 60 -9.19 -5.69 3.80
C LEU A 60 -9.87 -6.17 5.08
N GLY A 61 -10.55 -7.30 5.02
CA GLY A 61 -10.96 -8.05 6.19
C GLY A 61 -10.05 -9.25 6.45
N GLY A 62 -10.18 -9.83 7.64
CA GLY A 62 -9.46 -11.04 8.03
C GLY A 62 -9.42 -12.14 6.96
N GLY A 63 -8.21 -12.58 6.59
CA GLY A 63 -7.96 -13.61 5.58
C GLY A 63 -7.93 -13.10 4.13
N GLU A 64 -8.21 -11.82 3.89
CA GLU A 64 -8.10 -11.23 2.56
C GLU A 64 -6.67 -10.81 2.22
N SER A 65 -6.37 -10.74 0.92
CA SER A 65 -5.09 -10.27 0.41
C SER A 65 -5.24 -9.38 -0.81
N LEU A 66 -4.34 -8.42 -0.95
CA LEU A 66 -4.24 -7.51 -2.08
C LEU A 66 -2.80 -7.46 -2.59
N ASP A 67 -2.67 -7.44 -3.91
CA ASP A 67 -1.41 -7.12 -4.58
C ASP A 67 -1.51 -5.69 -5.13
N VAL A 68 -0.62 -4.80 -4.67
CA VAL A 68 -0.58 -3.40 -5.10
C VAL A 68 0.79 -3.01 -5.63
N ILE A 69 0.79 -2.20 -6.68
CA ILE A 69 2.00 -1.59 -7.21
C ILE A 69 2.08 -0.14 -6.74
N LEU A 70 3.20 0.22 -6.13
CA LEU A 70 3.62 1.61 -5.94
C LEU A 70 4.56 1.98 -7.09
N ASP A 71 4.17 2.97 -7.88
CA ASP A 71 4.85 3.33 -9.12
C ASP A 71 5.60 4.67 -8.99
N ALA A 72 6.91 4.59 -8.75
CA ALA A 72 7.81 5.74 -8.70
C ALA A 72 8.51 6.01 -10.05
N SER A 73 7.93 5.58 -11.17
CA SER A 73 8.56 5.71 -12.50
C SER A 73 8.68 7.16 -12.99
N ASP A 74 7.75 8.02 -12.60
CA ASP A 74 7.76 9.45 -12.91
C ASP A 74 8.78 10.19 -12.03
N ARG A 75 10.02 10.32 -12.53
CA ARG A 75 11.13 10.99 -11.82
C ARG A 75 10.89 12.49 -11.56
N THR A 76 9.92 13.11 -12.23
CA THR A 76 9.57 14.50 -11.96
C THR A 76 8.77 14.63 -10.66
N LYS A 77 7.96 13.59 -10.34
CA LYS A 77 7.12 13.50 -9.14
C LYS A 77 7.81 12.80 -7.97
N TYR A 78 8.59 11.75 -8.28
CA TYR A 78 9.20 10.84 -7.31
C TYR A 78 10.74 10.96 -7.35
N GLN A 79 11.23 11.97 -6.65
CA GLN A 79 12.64 12.32 -6.52
C GLN A 79 13.26 11.58 -5.32
N ALA A 80 14.52 11.17 -5.46
CA ALA A 80 15.24 10.53 -4.37
C ALA A 80 15.29 11.42 -3.11
N GLY A 81 15.14 10.81 -1.95
CA GLY A 81 15.06 11.51 -0.66
C GLY A 81 13.63 11.84 -0.21
N GLN A 82 12.62 11.72 -1.08
CA GLN A 82 11.23 11.87 -0.67
C GLN A 82 10.76 10.69 0.21
N VAL A 83 9.96 11.02 1.22
CA VAL A 83 9.35 10.06 2.14
C VAL A 83 7.84 10.24 2.11
N PHE A 84 7.14 9.16 1.86
CA PHE A 84 5.69 9.04 1.96
C PHE A 84 5.33 8.02 3.05
N TYR A 85 4.04 7.92 3.36
CA TYR A 85 3.56 6.97 4.36
C TYR A 85 2.54 6.02 3.76
N LEU A 86 2.59 4.79 4.27
CA LEU A 86 1.53 3.80 4.18
C LEU A 86 1.10 3.52 5.61
N TYR A 87 -0.14 3.84 5.95
CA TYR A 87 -0.58 3.86 7.34
C TYR A 87 -2.08 3.58 7.45
N THR A 88 -2.53 3.14 8.62
CA THR A 88 -3.96 3.07 8.90
C THR A 88 -4.53 4.44 9.28
N PRO A 89 -5.63 4.90 8.66
CA PRO A 89 -6.32 6.11 9.10
C PRO A 89 -7.17 5.86 10.36
N ASN A 90 -7.31 4.61 10.81
CA ASN A 90 -7.98 4.28 12.07
C ASN A 90 -7.07 4.72 13.23
N LEU A 91 -7.37 5.88 13.82
CA LEU A 91 -6.49 6.54 14.80
C LEU A 91 -6.14 5.64 15.99
N ASP A 92 -7.09 4.81 16.44
CA ASP A 92 -6.87 3.87 17.55
C ASP A 92 -5.83 2.79 17.19
N HIS A 93 -5.72 2.43 15.90
CA HIS A 93 -4.77 1.46 15.36
C HIS A 93 -3.44 2.12 14.93
N LEU A 94 -3.34 3.45 15.04
CA LEU A 94 -2.13 4.24 14.83
C LEU A 94 -1.46 4.63 16.16
N SER A 95 -1.53 3.72 17.13
CA SER A 95 -0.99 3.90 18.47
C SER A 95 -0.29 2.64 18.96
N ASN A 96 0.65 2.79 19.88
CA ASN A 96 1.21 1.71 20.69
C ASN A 96 0.96 2.07 22.16
N ASP A 97 -0.14 1.58 22.73
CA ASP A 97 -0.59 1.89 24.09
C ASP A 97 -0.76 3.42 24.29
N ALA A 98 0.14 4.07 25.03
CA ALA A 98 0.09 5.52 25.26
C ALA A 98 0.80 6.37 24.19
N GLU A 99 1.49 5.75 23.22
CA GLU A 99 2.28 6.44 22.20
C GLU A 99 1.54 6.57 20.87
N ASN A 100 1.43 7.80 20.35
CA ASN A 100 0.89 8.10 19.02
C ASN A 100 1.89 7.76 17.92
N PHE A 101 1.39 7.47 16.70
CA PHE A 101 2.20 7.06 15.53
C PHE A 101 2.85 5.67 15.70
N GLY A 102 2.17 4.80 16.45
CA GLY A 102 2.45 3.37 16.58
C GLY A 102 1.57 2.51 15.66
N GLY A 103 1.57 1.19 15.85
CA GLY A 103 0.67 0.28 15.14
C GLY A 103 0.93 0.14 13.64
N LEU A 104 -0.14 0.16 12.84
CA LEU A 104 -0.09 -0.16 11.40
C LEU A 104 0.41 1.04 10.57
N MET A 105 1.73 1.23 10.55
CA MET A 105 2.38 2.32 9.83
C MET A 105 3.75 1.90 9.28
N THR A 106 4.10 2.42 8.12
CA THR A 106 5.48 2.42 7.61
C THR A 106 5.73 3.57 6.65
N GLU A 107 7.01 3.80 6.39
CA GLU A 107 7.47 4.75 5.38
C GLU A 107 7.66 4.07 4.02
N VAL A 108 7.34 4.83 2.98
CA VAL A 108 7.74 4.57 1.59
C VAL A 108 8.79 5.61 1.22
N ARG A 109 10.04 5.20 1.10
CA ARG A 109 11.16 6.08 0.77
C ARG A 109 11.56 5.93 -0.69
N ILE A 110 11.65 7.05 -1.39
CA ILE A 110 12.24 7.08 -2.73
C ILE A 110 13.76 7.16 -2.59
N THR A 111 14.46 6.15 -3.09
CA THR A 111 15.92 6.09 -3.02
C THR A 111 16.56 6.45 -4.35
N ASN A 112 17.88 6.61 -4.35
CA ASN A 112 18.66 6.61 -5.60
C ASN A 112 18.55 5.26 -6.33
#